data_AF-A0A453ABR1-F1
#
_entry.id   AF-A0A453ABR1-F1
#
_cell.length_a   1.000
_cell.length_b   1.000
_cell.length_c   1.000
_cell.angle_alpha   90.00
_cell.angle_beta   90.00
_cell.angle_gamma   90.00
#
_symmetry.space_group_name_H-M   'P 1'
#
loop_
_entity.id
_entity.type
_entity.pdbx_description
1 polymer ?
#
loop_
_entity_poly.entity_id
_entity_poly.type
_entity_poly.pdbx_seq_one_letter_code
_entity_poly.pdbx_strand_id
1 'polypeptide(L)'
;ERSYMLPGMPQKRLYQQTCERMVTMQSADPRYPSRPRVVMDLLRVRDAPHSSISRVVEREGLANNLYDKYADKEFSHLAPRLTHMARLAKELLEKDKDGAIDSLQLVLDVWMDILIYAGTKCSREFHAQKLNSGGELTTVVWLMAEYIYHASVAQRGDVV
;
A
#
# COMPACT_ATOMS: atom_id res chain seq x y z
N GLU A 1 15.19 -12.36 -18.05
CA GLU A 1 14.30 -13.05 -17.08
C GLU A 1 13.20 -12.13 -16.58
N ARG A 2 12.11 -12.71 -16.03
CA ARG A 2 11.04 -11.95 -15.37
C ARG A 2 11.42 -11.75 -13.90
N SER A 3 11.61 -10.50 -13.47
CA SER A 3 11.86 -10.19 -12.06
C SER A 3 10.73 -10.75 -11.21
N TYR A 4 11.08 -11.62 -10.26
CA TYR A 4 10.22 -12.38 -9.36
C TYR A 4 9.54 -11.49 -8.29
N MET A 5 9.17 -10.26 -8.64
CA MET A 5 8.63 -9.25 -7.72
C MET A 5 7.13 -9.10 -7.79
N LEU A 6 6.47 -9.78 -8.73
CA LEU A 6 5.01 -9.72 -8.80
C LEU A 6 4.39 -10.96 -8.16
N PRO A 7 3.31 -10.76 -7.39
CA PRO A 7 2.49 -11.83 -6.87
C PRO A 7 2.18 -12.82 -8.01
N GLY A 8 2.23 -14.14 -7.76
CA GLY A 8 1.97 -15.16 -8.80
C GLY A 8 0.64 -14.90 -9.54
N MET A 9 0.43 -15.52 -10.71
CA MET A 9 -0.81 -15.34 -11.52
C MET A 9 -2.13 -15.31 -10.69
N PRO A 10 -2.32 -16.16 -9.66
CA PRO A 10 -3.48 -16.08 -8.77
C PRO A 10 -3.62 -14.74 -8.03
N GLN A 11 -2.52 -14.19 -7.53
CA GLN A 11 -2.54 -12.95 -6.77
C GLN A 11 -2.75 -11.73 -7.69
N LYS A 12 -2.28 -11.76 -8.95
CA LYS A 12 -2.62 -10.73 -9.95
C LYS A 12 -4.12 -10.69 -10.22
N ARG A 13 -4.75 -11.87 -10.38
CA ARG A 13 -6.20 -11.98 -10.61
C ARG A 13 -7.00 -11.44 -9.43
N LEU A 14 -6.63 -11.83 -8.20
CA LEU A 14 -7.27 -11.33 -6.98
C LEU A 14 -7.13 -9.81 -6.83
N TYR A 15 -5.99 -9.24 -7.20
CA TYR A 15 -5.78 -7.80 -7.21
C TYR A 15 -6.74 -7.10 -8.18
N GLN A 16 -6.81 -7.57 -9.44
CA GLN A 16 -7.71 -7.00 -10.45
C GLN A 16 -9.18 -7.07 -10.01
N GLN A 17 -9.63 -8.22 -9.50
CA GLN A 17 -10.99 -8.38 -8.97
C GLN A 17 -11.28 -7.43 -7.80
N THR A 18 -10.28 -7.17 -6.96
CA THR A 18 -10.40 -6.21 -5.85
C THR A 18 -10.58 -4.79 -6.41
N CYS A 19 -9.78 -4.39 -7.39
CA CYS A 19 -9.90 -3.09 -8.05
C CYS A 19 -11.29 -2.90 -8.71
N GLU A 20 -11.76 -3.89 -9.46
CA GLU A 20 -13.10 -3.85 -10.10
C GLU A 20 -14.22 -3.67 -9.08
N ARG A 21 -14.12 -4.33 -7.92
CA ARG A 21 -15.08 -4.18 -6.83
C ARG A 21 -15.07 -2.80 -6.18
N MET A 22 -13.90 -2.21 -6.00
CA MET A 22 -13.79 -0.85 -5.49
C MET A 22 -14.44 0.17 -6.46
N VAL A 23 -14.23 0.00 -7.77
CA VAL A 23 -14.85 0.85 -8.81
C VAL A 23 -16.38 0.70 -8.83
N THR A 24 -16.90 -0.53 -8.72
CA THR A 24 -18.35 -0.79 -8.74
C THR A 24 -19.07 -0.26 -7.51
N MET A 25 -18.41 -0.17 -6.34
CA MET A 25 -19.01 0.44 -5.16
C MET A 25 -19.09 1.96 -5.27
N GLN A 26 -18.07 2.59 -5.84
CA GLN A 26 -18.06 4.04 -5.99
C GLN A 26 -19.09 4.53 -7.02
N SER A 27 -19.48 3.68 -7.97
CA SER A 27 -20.50 3.98 -8.99
C SER A 27 -21.95 3.88 -8.52
N ALA A 28 -22.19 3.41 -7.29
CA ALA A 28 -23.51 3.45 -6.66
C ALA A 28 -23.81 4.80 -5.97
N ASP A 29 -22.81 5.68 -5.80
CA ASP A 29 -23.03 7.05 -5.31
C ASP A 29 -23.43 7.97 -6.49
N PRO A 30 -24.66 8.51 -6.50
CA PRO A 30 -25.15 9.37 -7.59
C PRO A 30 -24.35 10.67 -7.79
N ARG A 31 -23.46 11.03 -6.85
CA ARG A 31 -22.60 12.21 -6.96
C ARG A 31 -21.36 12.01 -7.83
N TYR A 32 -20.99 10.77 -8.18
CA TYR A 32 -19.74 10.46 -8.89
C TYR A 32 -19.96 9.59 -10.13
N PRO A 33 -20.01 10.19 -11.34
CA PRO A 33 -20.09 9.43 -12.59
C PRO A 33 -18.85 8.55 -12.78
N SER A 34 -19.09 7.26 -12.99
CA SER A 34 -18.12 6.19 -13.13
C SER A 34 -16.97 6.49 -14.10
N ARG A 35 -15.72 6.41 -13.62
CA ARG A 35 -14.52 6.21 -14.46
C ARG A 35 -13.52 5.31 -13.72
N PRO A 36 -13.12 4.14 -14.27
CA PRO A 36 -12.06 3.28 -13.69
C PRO A 36 -10.73 4.03 -13.45
N ARG A 37 -10.50 5.09 -14.25
CA ARG A 37 -9.38 6.02 -14.04
C ARG A 37 -9.48 6.78 -12.72
N VAL A 38 -10.68 7.13 -12.23
CA VAL A 38 -10.89 7.89 -10.98
C VAL A 38 -10.48 7.09 -9.76
N VAL A 39 -10.77 5.78 -9.67
CA VAL A 39 -10.26 4.93 -8.56
C VAL A 39 -8.74 4.80 -8.63
N MET A 40 -8.18 4.64 -9.82
CA MET A 40 -6.72 4.61 -9.98
C MET A 40 -6.08 5.97 -9.65
N ASP A 41 -6.74 7.08 -9.98
CA ASP A 41 -6.30 8.44 -9.67
C ASP A 41 -6.48 8.79 -8.18
N LEU A 42 -7.49 8.20 -7.52
CA LEU A 42 -7.69 8.23 -6.07
C LEU A 42 -6.55 7.52 -5.35
N LEU A 43 -6.11 6.37 -5.85
CA LEU A 43 -5.02 5.61 -5.23
C LEU A 43 -3.62 6.07 -5.69
N ARG A 44 -3.54 6.92 -6.73
CA ARG A 44 -2.29 7.55 -7.14
C ARG A 44 -1.91 8.65 -6.16
N VAL A 45 -0.71 8.54 -5.59
CA VAL A 45 -0.02 9.59 -4.83
C VAL A 45 0.50 10.65 -5.81
N ARG A 46 -0.41 11.34 -6.50
CA ARG A 46 -0.09 12.60 -7.20
C ARG A 46 -0.87 13.71 -6.55
N ASP A 47 -0.25 14.37 -5.59
CA ASP A 47 -0.71 15.65 -5.06
C ASP A 47 -0.49 16.70 -6.16
N ALA A 48 -1.45 16.82 -7.07
CA ALA A 48 -1.55 18.04 -7.85
C ALA A 48 -1.90 19.17 -6.85
N PRO A 49 -1.29 20.37 -6.96
CA PRO A 49 -1.35 21.41 -5.90
C PRO A 49 -2.76 21.90 -5.55
N HIS A 50 -3.78 21.52 -6.31
CA HIS A 50 -5.18 21.94 -6.17
C HIS A 50 -6.13 20.78 -5.84
N SER A 51 -5.59 19.57 -5.61
CA SER A 51 -6.35 18.32 -5.61
C SER A 51 -6.42 17.59 -4.27
N SER A 52 -5.84 18.15 -3.19
CA SER A 52 -5.63 17.40 -1.94
C SER A 52 -6.92 17.16 -1.15
N ILE A 53 -7.74 18.19 -0.95
CA ILE A 53 -8.90 18.09 -0.03
C ILE A 53 -10.02 17.23 -0.61
N SER A 54 -10.44 17.44 -1.86
CA SER A 54 -11.51 16.65 -2.50
C SER A 54 -11.16 15.16 -2.55
N ARG A 55 -9.89 14.83 -2.85
CA ARG A 55 -9.45 13.43 -2.93
C ARG A 55 -9.37 12.76 -1.56
N VAL A 56 -9.01 13.49 -0.51
CA VAL A 56 -9.01 12.95 0.87
C VAL A 56 -10.43 12.58 1.28
N VAL A 57 -11.39 13.48 1.08
CA VAL A 57 -12.81 13.22 1.37
C VAL A 57 -13.36 12.04 0.56
N GLU A 58 -12.99 11.93 -0.72
CA GLU A 58 -13.39 10.79 -1.56
C GLU A 58 -12.78 9.46 -1.11
N ARG A 59 -11.50 9.47 -0.70
CA ARG A 59 -10.83 8.28 -0.14
C ARG A 59 -11.49 7.84 1.16
N GLU A 60 -11.78 8.80 2.03
CA GLU A 60 -12.46 8.56 3.31
C GLU A 60 -13.86 7.97 3.08
N GLY A 61 -14.66 8.58 2.19
CA GLY A 61 -15.98 8.07 1.83
C GLY A 61 -15.94 6.65 1.26
N LEU A 62 -14.97 6.35 0.39
CA LEU A 62 -14.76 5.00 -0.12
C LEU A 62 -14.35 4.02 0.99
N ALA A 63 -13.45 4.42 1.89
CA ALA A 63 -13.00 3.61 3.01
C ALA A 63 -14.17 3.26 3.95
N ASN A 64 -15.01 4.23 4.30
CA ASN A 64 -16.20 4.03 5.14
C ASN A 64 -17.19 3.07 4.47
N ASN A 65 -17.49 3.27 3.18
CA ASN A 65 -18.37 2.35 2.43
C ASN A 65 -17.84 0.92 2.39
N LEU A 66 -16.52 0.74 2.24
CA LEU A 66 -15.88 -0.57 2.27
C LEU A 66 -15.95 -1.19 3.66
N TYR A 67 -15.67 -0.39 4.69
CA TYR A 67 -15.73 -0.82 6.08
C TYR A 67 -17.15 -1.30 6.43
N ASP A 68 -18.16 -0.46 6.26
CA ASP A 68 -19.56 -0.76 6.58
C ASP A 68 -20.06 -2.00 5.84
N LYS A 69 -19.61 -2.18 4.58
CA LYS A 69 -20.05 -3.30 3.76
C LYS A 69 -19.38 -4.63 4.10
N TYR A 70 -18.20 -4.62 4.72
CA TYR A 70 -17.37 -5.83 4.86
C TYR A 70 -16.90 -6.13 6.28
N ALA A 71 -16.93 -5.18 7.22
CA ALA A 71 -16.38 -5.35 8.57
C ALA A 71 -17.04 -6.52 9.33
N ASP A 72 -18.36 -6.66 9.21
CA ASP A 72 -19.14 -7.71 9.88
C ASP A 72 -19.50 -8.87 8.95
N LYS A 73 -19.00 -8.89 7.71
CA LYS A 73 -19.27 -9.99 6.80
C LYS A 73 -18.39 -11.20 7.10
N GLU A 74 -19.03 -12.36 7.04
CA GLU A 74 -18.31 -13.61 6.92
C GLU A 74 -17.41 -13.62 5.65
N PHE A 75 -16.42 -14.51 5.67
CA PHE A 75 -15.45 -14.64 4.60
C PHE A 75 -16.13 -14.75 3.22
N SER A 76 -15.81 -13.82 2.32
CA SER A 76 -16.36 -13.81 0.97
C SER A 76 -15.34 -14.35 -0.04
N HIS A 77 -15.63 -15.50 -0.64
CA HIS A 77 -14.83 -16.03 -1.77
C HIS A 77 -14.78 -15.08 -2.97
N LEU A 78 -15.78 -14.20 -3.07
CA LEU A 78 -15.93 -13.23 -4.13
C LEU A 78 -15.06 -11.99 -3.90
N ALA A 79 -14.86 -11.59 -2.64
CA ALA A 79 -14.10 -10.39 -2.27
C ALA A 79 -13.13 -10.65 -1.10
N PRO A 80 -12.27 -11.68 -1.19
CA PRO A 80 -11.52 -12.18 -0.02
C PRO A 80 -10.58 -11.12 0.57
N ARG A 81 -9.98 -10.28 -0.29
CA ARG A 81 -9.11 -9.19 0.16
C ARG A 81 -9.88 -8.08 0.88
N LEU A 82 -11.07 -7.71 0.38
CA LEU A 82 -11.87 -6.64 0.99
C LEU A 82 -12.42 -7.08 2.35
N THR A 83 -12.89 -8.33 2.46
CA THR A 83 -13.31 -8.88 3.75
C THR A 83 -12.16 -8.92 4.75
N HIS A 84 -10.98 -9.36 4.33
CA HIS A 84 -9.81 -9.39 5.22
C HIS A 84 -9.37 -7.99 5.64
N MET A 85 -9.31 -7.04 4.71
CA MET A 85 -8.95 -5.65 4.98
C MET A 85 -9.92 -4.99 5.97
N ALA A 86 -11.23 -5.16 5.79
CA ALA A 86 -12.23 -4.56 6.67
C ALA A 86 -12.19 -5.15 8.09
N ARG A 87 -11.96 -6.47 8.21
CA ARG A 87 -11.75 -7.11 9.52
C ARG A 87 -10.49 -6.59 10.20
N LEU A 88 -9.38 -6.52 9.47
CA LEU A 88 -8.13 -5.97 9.99
C LEU A 88 -8.32 -4.51 10.45
N ALA A 89 -9.00 -3.69 9.65
CA ALA A 89 -9.30 -2.31 10.02
C ALA A 89 -10.14 -2.24 11.31
N LYS A 90 -11.13 -3.14 11.47
CA LYS A 90 -11.95 -3.22 12.69
C LYS A 90 -11.10 -3.54 13.92
N GLU A 91 -10.26 -4.58 13.83
CA GLU A 91 -9.35 -4.97 14.92
C GLU A 91 -8.35 -3.87 15.28
N LEU A 92 -7.82 -3.15 14.28
CA LEU A 92 -6.92 -2.02 14.51
C LEU A 92 -7.64 -0.87 15.23
N LEU A 93 -8.84 -0.50 14.78
CA LEU A 93 -9.64 0.57 15.39
C LEU A 93 -10.08 0.25 16.82
N GLU A 94 -10.36 -1.03 17.13
CA GLU A 94 -10.67 -1.46 18.49
C GLU A 94 -9.46 -1.30 19.42
N LYS A 95 -8.28 -1.77 18.99
CA LYS A 95 -7.05 -1.64 19.78
C LYS A 95 -6.57 -0.19 19.95
N ASP A 96 -6.83 0.66 18.96
CA ASP A 96 -6.53 2.10 19.00
C ASP A 96 -7.39 2.80 20.04
N LYS A 97 -8.70 2.48 20.11
CA LYS A 97 -9.64 3.01 21.11
C LYS A 97 -9.27 2.61 22.54
N ASP A 98 -8.79 1.39 22.72
CA ASP A 98 -8.33 0.88 24.02
C ASP A 98 -6.98 1.48 24.44
N GLY A 99 -6.35 2.30 23.58
CA GLY A 99 -5.05 2.93 23.81
C GLY A 99 -3.88 1.95 23.81
N ALA A 100 -4.10 0.71 23.35
CA ALA A 100 -3.11 -0.35 23.38
C ALA A 100 -2.05 -0.19 22.29
N ILE A 101 -2.41 0.44 21.16
CA ILE A 101 -1.53 0.70 20.02
C ILE A 101 -1.85 2.05 19.39
N ASP A 102 -0.88 2.65 18.70
CA ASP A 102 -1.14 3.61 17.63
C ASP A 102 -1.27 2.82 16.33
N SER A 103 -2.50 2.67 15.85
CA SER A 103 -2.80 1.85 14.68
C SER A 103 -2.18 2.39 13.40
N LEU A 104 -2.04 3.72 13.26
CA LEU A 104 -1.43 4.34 12.09
C LEU A 104 0.07 4.12 12.09
N GLN A 105 0.73 4.29 13.25
CA GLN A 105 2.15 4.01 13.41
C GLN A 105 2.45 2.53 13.12
N LEU A 106 1.64 1.61 13.65
CA LEU A 106 1.80 0.17 13.38
C LEU A 106 1.69 -0.15 11.89
N VAL A 107 0.69 0.41 11.21
CA VAL A 107 0.52 0.23 9.76
C VAL A 107 1.73 0.78 9.01
N LEU A 108 2.21 1.97 9.39
CA LEU A 108 3.40 2.57 8.80
C LEU A 108 4.63 1.67 8.98
N ASP A 109 4.89 1.17 10.18
CA ASP A 109 6.04 0.32 10.50
C ASP A 109 6.03 -0.97 9.68
N VAL A 110 4.88 -1.66 9.62
CA VAL A 110 4.73 -2.88 8.82
C VAL A 110 4.92 -2.61 7.32
N TRP A 111 4.40 -1.49 6.82
CA TRP A 111 4.62 -1.10 5.42
C TRP A 111 6.09 -0.81 5.12
N MET A 112 6.78 -0.14 6.05
CA MET A 112 8.22 0.13 5.94
C MET A 112 9.02 -1.18 5.94
N ASP A 113 8.71 -2.13 6.82
CA ASP A 113 9.35 -3.45 6.85
C ASP A 113 9.15 -4.20 5.53
N ILE A 114 7.95 -4.17 4.96
CA ILE A 114 7.66 -4.79 3.65
C ILE A 114 8.46 -4.10 2.54
N LEU A 115 8.56 -2.77 2.55
CA LEU A 115 9.33 -2.01 1.56
C LEU A 115 10.82 -2.29 1.65
N ILE A 116 11.38 -2.32 2.86
CA ILE A 116 12.79 -2.67 3.12
C ILE A 116 13.05 -4.11 2.69
N TYR A 117 12.20 -5.05 3.08
CA TYR A 117 12.29 -6.44 2.66
C TYR A 117 12.25 -6.57 1.13
N ALA A 118 11.29 -5.91 0.48
CA ALA A 118 11.17 -5.92 -0.97
C ALA A 118 12.42 -5.35 -1.62
N GLY A 119 12.90 -4.18 -1.20
CA GLY A 119 14.14 -3.58 -1.72
C GLY A 119 15.35 -4.48 -1.54
N THR A 120 15.61 -4.96 -0.33
CA THR A 120 16.81 -5.79 -0.04
C THR A 120 16.79 -7.18 -0.69
N LYS A 121 15.62 -7.71 -1.09
CA LYS A 121 15.50 -9.00 -1.80
C LYS A 121 15.62 -8.89 -3.32
N CYS A 122 15.63 -7.69 -3.86
CA CYS A 122 15.87 -7.48 -5.30
C CYS A 122 17.36 -7.61 -5.61
N SER A 123 17.69 -8.06 -6.83
CA SER A 123 19.10 -8.13 -7.22
C SER A 123 19.68 -6.73 -7.42
N ARG A 124 20.96 -6.56 -7.07
CA ARG A 124 21.67 -5.26 -7.20
C ARG A 124 21.71 -4.81 -8.67
N GLU A 125 21.81 -5.76 -9.60
CA GLU A 125 21.80 -5.52 -11.05
C GLU A 125 20.45 -4.97 -11.51
N PHE A 126 19.35 -5.48 -10.95
CA PHE A 126 18.01 -4.98 -11.24
C PHE A 126 17.82 -3.54 -10.74
N HIS A 127 18.26 -3.27 -9.50
CA HIS A 127 18.26 -1.90 -8.98
C HIS A 127 19.10 -0.96 -9.84
N ALA A 128 20.31 -1.37 -10.24
CA ALA A 128 21.18 -0.59 -11.11
C ALA A 128 20.54 -0.27 -12.47
N GLN A 129 19.82 -1.22 -13.08
CA GLN A 129 19.08 -0.97 -14.32
C GLN A 129 17.94 0.05 -14.13
N LYS A 130 17.32 0.10 -12.95
CA LYS A 130 16.26 1.06 -12.63
C LYS A 130 16.76 2.47 -12.36
N LEU A 131 18.03 2.65 -11.99
CA LEU A 131 18.64 3.98 -11.83
C LEU A 131 18.65 4.78 -13.15
N ASN A 132 18.89 4.11 -14.29
CA ASN A 132 18.92 4.77 -15.61
C ASN A 132 17.52 4.99 -16.23
N SER A 133 16.45 4.51 -15.58
CA SER A 133 15.08 4.59 -16.10
C SER A 133 14.10 5.34 -15.18
N GLY A 134 14.63 6.13 -14.23
CA GLY A 134 13.83 7.03 -13.40
C GLY A 134 13.51 6.53 -11.99
N GLY A 135 14.25 5.54 -11.47
CA GLY A 135 14.29 5.17 -10.04
C GLY A 135 12.96 4.67 -9.46
N GLU A 136 12.80 3.36 -9.32
CA GLU A 136 11.66 2.80 -8.57
C GLU A 136 11.83 3.07 -7.06
N LEU A 137 10.73 3.28 -6.32
CA LEU A 137 10.76 3.53 -4.86
C LEU A 137 11.61 2.48 -4.11
N THR A 138 11.51 1.22 -4.48
CA THR A 138 12.30 0.11 -3.90
C THR A 138 13.81 0.29 -4.12
N THR A 139 14.22 0.93 -5.21
CA THR A 139 15.62 1.27 -5.49
C THR A 139 16.11 2.38 -4.58
N VAL A 140 15.27 3.38 -4.31
CA VAL A 140 15.59 4.46 -3.34
C VAL A 140 15.69 3.88 -1.93
N VAL A 141 14.73 3.04 -1.53
CA VAL A 141 14.75 2.35 -0.23
C VAL A 141 16.01 1.49 -0.09
N TRP A 142 16.39 0.74 -1.13
CA TRP A 142 17.62 -0.04 -1.13
C TRP A 142 18.87 0.84 -0.94
N LEU A 143 18.99 1.96 -1.68
CA LEU A 143 20.11 2.89 -1.52
C LEU A 143 20.21 3.46 -0.11
N MET A 144 19.07 3.85 0.50
CA MET A 144 19.04 4.34 1.88
C MET A 144 19.48 3.26 2.87
N ALA A 145 19.00 2.02 2.71
CA ALA A 145 19.38 0.91 3.57
C ALA A 145 20.88 0.60 3.48
N GLU A 146 21.46 0.55 2.26
CA GLU A 146 22.89 0.35 2.06
C GLU A 146 23.71 1.50 2.65
N TYR A 147 23.29 2.75 2.46
CA TYR A 147 23.96 3.92 3.04
C TYR A 147 24.00 3.85 4.58
N ILE A 148 22.86 3.58 5.21
CA ILE A 148 22.75 3.44 6.66
C ILE A 148 23.65 2.28 7.16
N TYR A 149 23.63 1.15 6.45
CA TYR A 149 24.49 0.01 6.77
C TYR A 149 25.97 0.40 6.72
N HIS A 150 26.43 1.01 5.63
CA HIS A 150 27.83 1.45 5.50
C HIS A 150 28.24 2.50 6.53
N ALA A 151 27.37 3.48 6.82
CA ALA A 151 27.61 4.47 7.85
C ALA A 151 27.75 3.83 9.24
N SER A 152 26.94 2.82 9.54
CA SER A 152 27.00 2.08 10.81
C SER A 152 28.27 1.23 10.95
N VAL A 153 28.78 0.67 9.84
CA VAL A 153 30.03 -0.10 9.81
C VAL A 153 31.23 0.82 9.97
N ALA A 154 31.25 1.97 9.29
CA ALA A 154 32.31 2.96 9.42
C ALA A 154 32.44 3.48 10.86
N GLN A 155 31.32 3.82 11.50
CA GLN A 155 31.30 4.23 12.92
C GLN A 155 31.81 3.13 13.86
N ARG A 156 31.70 1.86 13.50
CA ARG A 156 32.19 0.73 14.31
C ARG A 156 33.68 0.44 14.05
N GLY A 157 34.19 0.82 12.88
CA GLY A 157 35.60 0.72 12.51
C GLY A 157 36.48 1.82 13.10
N ASP A 158 35.93 3.01 13.36
CA ASP A 158 36.63 4.14 14.00
C ASP A 158 36.75 4.02 15.53
N VAL A 159 36.21 2.94 16.14
CA VAL A 159 36.20 2.69 17.60
C VAL A 159 37.21 1.59 18.00
N VAL A 160 38.07 1.15 17.07
CA VAL A 160 39.17 0.18 17.29
C VAL A 160 40.49 0.83 16.96
#